data_AF-A0A812Y7B7-F1
#
_entry.id   AF-A0A812Y7B7-F1
#
_cell.length_a   1.000
_cell.length_b   1.000
_cell.length_c   1.000
_cell.angle_alpha   90.00
_cell.angle_beta   90.00
_cell.angle_gamma   90.00
#
_symmetry.space_group_name_H-M   'P 1'
#
loop_
_entity.id
_entity.type
_entity.pdbx_description
1 polymer ?
#
loop_
_entity_poly.entity_id
_entity_poly.type
_entity_poly.pdbx_seq_one_letter_code
_entity_poly.pdbx_strand_id
1 'polypeptide(L)'
;MAHSFARFRKPALTEGEDEKKTSTAARSFKTLEVDGRKVTLRVFTPAGEGGSKPAVVMVCGLLWFGEGILGFIGLNFNDAFGHALARHGLACVQIHTPQRHIAQTRVQELALALCAPVYLVPGLRFLLLAADVLMLLTSRRDVWLMLVAVVLPGLVDAVLAASLAVPMLLMGPLGWLFTALFMIGGLVLVPALHFAFRMGQYLMGELDLTGEGRRDYLKEVEAAVSWAEENASALKSDGRLVLCGYSSGGHVAALYGLETCVAAKDGRARSRFEAVVLVSGIYDLRTKWEDMRRFLAPAMNLIFKDILGADTEARRAAASPAAVVQSPQQKALDSNCTWWILNARTELLGLPLLEDILFASAGFADGLKAKGAPVRRAQCGHNHWLLIFGFPAFAASFSATLKGTEGEEEAEKVAE
;
A
#
# COMPACT_ATOMS: atom_id res chain seq x y z
N MET A 1 -19.99 1.45 -0.62
CA MET A 1 -18.85 1.27 0.31
C MET A 1 -18.31 2.57 0.91
N ALA A 2 -18.28 3.72 0.22
CA ALA A 2 -17.77 4.99 0.78
C ALA A 2 -18.54 5.55 2.00
N HIS A 3 -19.85 5.29 2.09
CA HIS A 3 -20.68 5.77 3.21
C HIS A 3 -20.44 5.03 4.55
N SER A 4 -19.74 3.88 4.54
CA SER A 4 -19.43 3.10 5.74
C SER A 4 -18.17 3.59 6.47
N PHE A 5 -17.30 4.35 5.81
CA PHE A 5 -16.07 4.87 6.42
C PHE A 5 -16.30 6.15 7.26
N ALA A 6 -17.37 6.91 6.98
CA ALA A 6 -17.65 8.17 7.68
C ALA A 6 -18.40 7.99 9.02
N ARG A 7 -18.78 6.76 9.39
CA ARG A 7 -19.35 6.44 10.70
C ARG A 7 -18.50 5.38 11.40
N PHE A 8 -17.31 5.78 11.84
CA PHE A 8 -16.63 5.14 12.97
C PHE A 8 -17.43 5.41 14.24
N ARG A 9 -18.60 4.77 14.37
CA ARG A 9 -19.26 4.67 15.67
C ARG A 9 -18.40 3.71 16.50
N LYS A 10 -17.94 4.15 17.67
CA LYS A 10 -17.39 3.27 18.70
C LYS A 10 -18.26 2.00 18.73
N PRO A 11 -17.70 0.78 18.56
CA PRO A 11 -18.49 -0.42 18.81
C PRO A 11 -19.08 -0.31 20.21
N ALA A 12 -20.36 -0.67 20.36
CA ALA A 12 -21.01 -0.74 21.65
C ALA A 12 -20.28 -1.80 22.46
N LEU A 13 -19.31 -1.36 23.27
CA LEU A 13 -18.67 -2.19 24.27
C LEU A 13 -19.76 -2.58 25.27
N THR A 14 -19.82 -3.87 25.56
CA THR A 14 -20.69 -4.47 26.56
C THR A 14 -20.59 -3.68 27.87
N GLU A 15 -21.72 -3.15 28.32
CA GLU A 15 -21.84 -2.36 29.55
C GLU A 15 -21.40 -3.20 30.75
N GLY A 16 -20.26 -2.87 31.37
CA GLY A 16 -19.81 -3.58 32.57
C GLY A 16 -18.36 -3.35 33.00
N GLU A 17 -17.46 -2.91 32.11
CA GLU A 17 -16.09 -2.56 32.50
C GLU A 17 -15.98 -1.06 32.77
N ASP A 18 -15.65 -0.70 34.01
CA ASP A 18 -15.29 0.65 34.44
C ASP A 18 -14.42 1.32 33.37
N GLU A 19 -14.93 2.40 32.77
CA GLU A 19 -14.31 3.16 31.69
C GLU A 19 -13.08 3.90 32.27
N LYS A 20 -12.02 3.15 32.56
CA LYS A 20 -10.70 3.65 32.92
C LYS A 20 -10.31 4.53 31.74
N LYS A 21 -10.37 5.86 31.92
CA LYS A 21 -10.04 6.87 30.90
C LYS A 21 -8.74 6.45 30.22
N THR A 22 -8.88 5.79 29.08
CA THR A 22 -7.77 5.28 28.30
C THR A 22 -7.14 6.53 27.72
N SER A 23 -6.03 6.95 28.34
CA SER A 23 -5.26 8.08 27.89
C SER A 23 -4.96 7.90 26.40
N THR A 24 -5.43 8.85 25.59
CA THR A 24 -5.38 8.76 24.14
C THR A 24 -3.95 8.92 23.67
N ALA A 25 -3.46 7.97 22.85
CA ALA A 25 -2.16 8.08 22.20
C ALA A 25 -2.03 9.42 21.46
N ALA A 26 -0.88 10.08 21.61
CA ALA A 26 -0.61 11.35 20.94
C ALA A 26 -0.12 11.11 19.51
N ARG A 27 -0.61 11.90 18.55
CA ARG A 27 -0.14 11.91 17.16
C ARG A 27 0.53 13.24 16.85
N SER A 28 1.75 13.20 16.32
CA SER A 28 2.48 14.36 15.84
C SER A 28 3.08 14.10 14.45
N PHE A 29 3.63 15.15 13.84
CA PHE A 29 4.25 15.09 12.52
C PHE A 29 5.68 15.57 12.61
N LYS A 30 6.57 14.90 11.87
CA LYS A 30 7.96 15.32 11.70
C LYS A 30 8.29 15.31 10.21
N THR A 31 9.01 16.31 9.74
CA THR A 31 9.54 16.33 8.37
C THR A 31 11.04 16.10 8.41
N LEU A 32 11.51 15.16 7.59
CA LEU A 32 12.91 14.92 7.28
C LEU A 32 13.20 15.39 5.85
N GLU A 33 14.48 15.57 5.53
CA GLU A 33 14.94 15.83 4.17
C GLU A 33 15.85 14.69 3.72
N VAL A 34 15.52 14.05 2.59
CA VAL A 34 16.26 12.93 1.99
C VAL A 34 16.44 13.24 0.51
N ASP A 35 17.69 13.33 0.05
CA ASP A 35 18.04 13.70 -1.33
C ASP A 35 17.30 14.97 -1.82
N GLY A 36 17.25 16.00 -0.96
CA GLY A 36 16.57 17.29 -1.25
C GLY A 36 15.04 17.24 -1.22
N ARG A 37 14.45 16.12 -0.77
CA ARG A 37 12.98 15.93 -0.73
C ARG A 37 12.48 15.77 0.70
N LYS A 38 11.32 16.36 0.95
CA LYS A 38 10.65 16.26 2.25
C LYS A 38 10.03 14.87 2.42
N VAL A 39 10.37 14.18 3.50
CA VAL A 39 9.73 12.94 3.95
C VAL A 39 8.94 13.27 5.21
N THR A 40 7.63 13.03 5.21
CA THR A 40 6.81 13.28 6.40
C THR A 40 6.65 11.99 7.18
N LEU A 41 7.09 12.02 8.43
CA LEU A 41 6.86 11.01 9.44
C LEU A 41 5.61 11.36 10.26
N ARG A 42 4.78 10.37 10.53
CA ARG A 42 3.70 10.46 11.52
C ARG A 42 4.14 9.69 12.75
N VAL A 43 4.16 10.37 13.89
CA VAL A 43 4.70 9.82 15.13
C VAL A 43 3.54 9.60 16.09
N PHE A 44 3.39 8.37 16.55
CA PHE A 44 2.40 7.94 17.52
C PHE A 44 3.12 7.57 18.80
N THR A 45 2.90 8.34 19.85
CA THR A 45 3.55 8.12 21.15
C THR A 45 2.55 7.51 22.12
N PRO A 46 2.91 6.45 22.85
CA PRO A 46 2.02 5.83 23.82
C PRO A 46 1.68 6.79 24.97
N ALA A 47 0.48 6.60 25.49
CA ALA A 47 0.03 7.23 26.71
C ALA A 47 0.80 6.69 27.94
N GLY A 48 1.04 7.55 28.94
CA GLY A 48 1.67 7.16 30.22
C GLY A 48 3.20 7.14 30.22
N GLU A 49 3.77 6.53 31.26
CA GLU A 49 5.22 6.31 31.43
C GLU A 49 5.64 5.15 30.50
N GLY A 50 6.00 5.48 29.26
CA GLY A 50 6.63 4.53 28.34
C GLY A 50 8.09 4.25 28.72
N GLY A 51 8.89 3.74 27.78
CA GLY A 51 10.35 3.63 27.93
C GLY A 51 10.90 2.24 28.19
N SER A 52 10.05 1.20 28.26
CA SER A 52 10.46 -0.21 28.43
C SER A 52 10.26 -1.07 27.18
N LYS A 53 9.83 -0.45 26.07
CA LYS A 53 9.47 -1.14 24.82
C LYS A 53 10.21 -0.53 23.64
N PRO A 54 10.43 -1.31 22.57
CA PRO A 54 11.02 -0.79 21.34
C PRO A 54 10.09 0.23 20.67
N ALA A 55 10.67 1.07 19.82
CA ALA A 55 9.92 1.85 18.84
C ALA A 55 9.72 1.02 17.56
N VAL A 56 8.55 1.18 16.94
CA VAL A 56 8.21 0.55 15.67
C VAL A 56 8.38 1.57 14.55
N VAL A 57 9.31 1.33 13.64
CA VAL A 57 9.42 2.10 12.39
C VAL A 57 8.56 1.40 11.35
N MET A 58 7.45 2.01 10.96
CA MET A 58 6.46 1.39 10.09
C MET A 58 6.45 2.03 8.69
N VAL A 59 6.72 1.22 7.68
CA VAL A 59 6.58 1.61 6.27
C VAL A 59 5.13 1.39 5.83
N CYS A 60 4.43 2.47 5.47
CA CYS A 60 3.05 2.40 5.05
C CYS A 60 2.89 1.73 3.68
N GLY A 61 1.75 1.07 3.47
CA GLY A 61 1.40 0.41 2.21
C GLY A 61 0.33 1.17 1.45
N LEU A 62 0.42 1.15 0.11
CA LEU A 62 -0.63 1.58 -0.83
C LEU A 62 -0.19 1.38 -2.31
N LEU A 63 0.35 0.20 -2.67
CA LEU A 63 0.95 -0.04 -3.99
C LEU A 63 2.03 1.00 -4.37
N TRP A 64 2.84 1.40 -3.40
CA TRP A 64 3.87 2.41 -3.55
C TRP A 64 3.34 3.78 -4.04
N PHE A 65 2.06 4.06 -3.78
CA PHE A 65 1.46 5.38 -3.94
C PHE A 65 1.27 6.06 -2.59
N GLY A 66 1.06 7.37 -2.59
CA GLY A 66 0.85 8.11 -1.34
C GLY A 66 0.24 9.49 -1.53
N GLU A 67 -0.08 9.87 -2.77
CA GLU A 67 -0.72 11.17 -3.05
C GLU A 67 -2.12 10.99 -3.63
N GLY A 68 -2.83 12.12 -3.74
CA GLY A 68 -4.19 12.17 -4.27
C GLY A 68 -5.21 11.46 -3.38
N ILE A 69 -6.28 10.96 -4.01
CA ILE A 69 -7.36 10.26 -3.31
C ILE A 69 -6.90 8.96 -2.66
N LEU A 70 -5.99 8.23 -3.31
CA LEU A 70 -5.37 7.05 -2.73
C LEU A 70 -4.60 7.43 -1.48
N GLY A 71 -3.73 8.45 -1.56
CA GLY A 71 -3.01 8.99 -0.40
C GLY A 71 -3.94 9.30 0.76
N PHE A 72 -5.06 10.00 0.51
CA PHE A 72 -6.05 10.31 1.55
C PHE A 72 -6.67 9.07 2.21
N ILE A 73 -7.08 8.08 1.42
CA ILE A 73 -7.62 6.80 1.94
C ILE A 73 -6.55 6.08 2.75
N GLY A 74 -5.34 5.99 2.20
CA GLY A 74 -4.18 5.40 2.82
C GLY A 74 -3.78 6.08 4.12
N LEU A 75 -3.93 7.41 4.25
CA LEU A 75 -3.56 8.13 5.47
C LEU A 75 -4.39 7.64 6.67
N ASN A 76 -5.71 7.69 6.56
CA ASN A 76 -6.61 7.27 7.63
C ASN A 76 -6.47 5.77 7.94
N PHE A 77 -6.33 4.96 6.89
CA PHE A 77 -6.12 3.52 7.03
C PHE A 77 -4.82 3.20 7.78
N ASN A 78 -3.70 3.82 7.37
CA ASN A 78 -2.41 3.58 7.98
C ASN A 78 -2.34 4.12 9.42
N ASP A 79 -2.99 5.26 9.73
CA ASP A 79 -3.03 5.82 11.10
C ASP A 79 -3.60 4.83 12.12
N ALA A 80 -4.53 3.97 11.71
CA ALA A 80 -5.11 2.97 12.59
C ALA A 80 -4.08 1.96 13.12
N PHE A 81 -3.03 1.63 12.35
CA PHE A 81 -1.92 0.80 12.82
C PHE A 81 -1.09 1.53 13.88
N GLY A 82 -0.76 2.80 13.63
CA GLY A 82 0.00 3.63 14.58
C GLY A 82 -0.74 3.81 15.89
N HIS A 83 -2.04 4.05 15.84
CA HIS A 83 -2.90 4.11 17.03
C HIS A 83 -3.05 2.75 17.73
N ALA A 84 -3.11 1.63 16.99
CA ALA A 84 -3.13 0.31 17.58
C ALA A 84 -1.84 0.03 18.38
N LEU A 85 -0.67 0.25 17.76
CA LEU A 85 0.63 0.06 18.42
C LEU A 85 0.79 0.97 19.66
N ALA A 86 0.47 2.25 19.54
CA ALA A 86 0.61 3.21 20.63
C ALA A 86 -0.33 2.92 21.81
N ARG A 87 -1.54 2.38 21.58
CA ARG A 87 -2.44 1.92 22.65
C ARG A 87 -1.86 0.76 23.45
N HIS A 88 -1.00 -0.05 22.84
CA HIS A 88 -0.31 -1.16 23.50
C HIS A 88 1.10 -0.79 23.98
N GLY A 89 1.44 0.50 24.05
CA GLY A 89 2.71 0.97 24.62
C GLY A 89 3.89 0.95 23.65
N LEU A 90 3.66 0.69 22.36
CA LEU A 90 4.70 0.73 21.33
C LEU A 90 4.63 2.07 20.61
N ALA A 91 5.70 2.86 20.70
CA ALA A 91 5.82 4.06 19.87
C ALA A 91 5.87 3.65 18.40
N CYS A 92 5.23 4.41 17.52
CA CYS A 92 5.23 4.13 16.09
C CYS A 92 5.66 5.35 15.28
N VAL A 93 6.69 5.18 14.47
CA VAL A 93 7.17 6.17 13.49
C VAL A 93 6.76 5.68 12.12
N GLN A 94 5.67 6.23 11.59
CA GLN A 94 5.17 5.84 10.27
C GLN A 94 5.80 6.69 9.19
N ILE A 95 6.42 6.02 8.22
CA ILE A 95 6.94 6.66 7.02
C ILE A 95 5.83 6.66 5.98
N HIS A 96 5.40 7.84 5.58
CA HIS A 96 4.43 7.98 4.50
C HIS A 96 5.15 7.91 3.16
N THR A 97 5.41 6.69 2.72
CA THR A 97 6.19 6.43 1.51
C THR A 97 5.47 5.49 0.56
N PRO A 98 5.67 5.69 -0.74
CA PRO A 98 6.15 6.90 -1.43
C PRO A 98 5.03 7.95 -1.55
N GLN A 99 5.37 9.24 -1.49
CA GLN A 99 4.47 10.30 -2.00
C GLN A 99 4.54 10.31 -3.53
N ARG A 100 3.99 9.27 -4.15
CA ARG A 100 3.83 9.20 -5.60
C ARG A 100 2.35 9.21 -5.93
N HIS A 101 1.98 10.10 -6.85
CA HIS A 101 0.64 10.14 -7.39
C HIS A 101 0.46 9.04 -8.46
N ILE A 102 -0.70 8.38 -8.50
CA ILE A 102 -0.97 7.34 -9.52
C ILE A 102 -0.91 7.89 -10.95
N ALA A 103 -1.27 9.17 -11.12
CA ALA A 103 -1.10 9.88 -12.39
C ALA A 103 0.35 9.80 -12.88
N GLN A 104 1.36 9.68 -12.03
CA GLN A 104 2.75 9.57 -12.50
C GLN A 104 3.12 8.16 -13.04
N THR A 105 2.14 7.31 -13.34
CA THR A 105 2.35 5.95 -13.84
C THR A 105 1.45 5.66 -15.04
N ARG A 106 1.74 4.57 -15.77
CA ARG A 106 0.85 4.05 -16.82
C ARG A 106 -0.16 3.01 -16.31
N VAL A 107 -0.25 2.84 -14.98
CA VAL A 107 -1.20 1.90 -14.37
C VAL A 107 -2.62 2.27 -14.74
N GLN A 108 -2.90 3.56 -14.84
CA GLN A 108 -4.21 4.07 -15.16
C GLN A 108 -4.58 3.83 -16.62
N GLU A 109 -3.65 4.05 -17.56
CA GLU A 109 -3.78 3.74 -18.98
C GLU A 109 -4.08 2.25 -19.18
N LEU A 110 -3.38 1.39 -18.44
CA LEU A 110 -3.63 -0.05 -18.43
C LEU A 110 -5.01 -0.38 -17.86
N ALA A 111 -5.41 0.24 -16.73
CA ALA A 111 -6.73 0.05 -16.15
C ALA A 111 -7.84 0.47 -17.12
N LEU A 112 -7.67 1.61 -17.80
CA LEU A 112 -8.60 2.08 -18.82
C LEU A 112 -8.71 1.13 -20.01
N ALA A 113 -7.58 0.58 -20.47
CA ALA A 113 -7.57 -0.40 -21.55
C ALA A 113 -8.30 -1.69 -21.14
N LEU A 114 -8.08 -2.18 -19.93
CA LEU A 114 -8.76 -3.36 -19.38
C LEU A 114 -10.26 -3.12 -19.15
N CYS A 115 -10.64 -1.90 -18.78
CA CYS A 115 -12.03 -1.49 -18.62
C CYS A 115 -12.71 -1.07 -19.94
N ALA A 116 -12.04 -1.16 -21.09
CA ALA A 116 -12.59 -0.74 -22.37
C ALA A 116 -13.98 -1.32 -22.71
N PRO A 117 -14.26 -2.62 -22.44
CA PRO A 117 -15.60 -3.17 -22.67
C PRO A 117 -16.70 -2.48 -21.85
N VAL A 118 -16.37 -1.94 -20.69
CA VAL A 118 -17.32 -1.26 -19.80
C VAL A 118 -17.75 0.10 -20.38
N TYR A 119 -16.94 0.72 -21.25
CA TYR A 119 -17.30 1.97 -21.95
C TYR A 119 -18.50 1.80 -22.89
N LEU A 120 -18.84 0.56 -23.26
CA LEU A 120 -20.03 0.27 -24.07
C LEU A 120 -21.33 0.44 -23.28
N VAL A 121 -21.28 0.57 -21.94
CA VAL A 121 -22.44 0.76 -21.08
C VAL A 121 -22.50 2.22 -20.63
N PRO A 122 -23.44 3.05 -21.15
CA PRO A 122 -23.43 4.52 -20.96
C PRO A 122 -23.35 4.98 -19.49
N GLY A 123 -24.06 4.32 -18.57
CA GLY A 123 -24.00 4.66 -17.13
C GLY A 123 -22.68 4.29 -16.46
N LEU A 124 -22.08 3.16 -16.82
CA LEU A 124 -20.78 2.74 -16.27
C LEU A 124 -19.63 3.53 -16.89
N ARG A 125 -19.76 3.94 -18.16
CA ARG A 125 -18.81 4.82 -18.85
C ARG A 125 -18.60 6.12 -18.09
N PHE A 126 -19.68 6.79 -17.69
CA PHE A 126 -19.60 8.02 -16.90
C PHE A 126 -18.88 7.79 -15.57
N LEU A 127 -19.21 6.72 -14.85
CA LEU A 127 -18.55 6.39 -13.58
C LEU A 127 -17.05 6.11 -13.77
N LEU A 128 -16.67 5.44 -14.84
CA LEU A 128 -15.26 5.19 -15.16
C LEU A 128 -14.52 6.47 -15.54
N LEU A 129 -15.12 7.36 -16.34
CA LEU A 129 -14.52 8.65 -16.66
C LEU A 129 -14.36 9.52 -15.41
N ALA A 130 -15.37 9.55 -14.54
CA ALA A 130 -15.31 10.26 -13.28
C ALA A 130 -14.21 9.68 -12.36
N ALA A 131 -14.12 8.36 -12.27
CA ALA A 131 -13.07 7.69 -11.50
C ALA A 131 -11.68 7.97 -12.09
N ASP A 132 -11.53 7.91 -13.41
CA ASP A 132 -10.29 8.20 -14.12
C ASP A 132 -9.79 9.61 -13.81
N VAL A 133 -10.64 10.61 -14.04
CA VAL A 133 -10.28 12.00 -13.77
C VAL A 133 -9.99 12.21 -12.30
N LEU A 134 -10.80 11.66 -11.38
CA LEU A 134 -10.59 11.76 -9.94
C LEU A 134 -9.24 11.18 -9.50
N MET A 135 -8.81 10.09 -10.13
CA MET A 135 -7.51 9.45 -9.88
C MET A 135 -6.35 10.22 -10.52
N LEU A 136 -6.61 11.07 -11.51
CA LEU A 136 -5.60 11.93 -12.15
C LEU A 136 -5.42 13.30 -11.47
N LEU A 137 -6.33 13.71 -10.58
CA LEU A 137 -6.27 15.01 -9.90
C LEU A 137 -5.03 15.09 -8.98
N THR A 138 -3.99 15.76 -9.45
CA THR A 138 -2.78 16.08 -8.67
C THR A 138 -2.90 17.43 -7.98
N SER A 139 -3.76 18.33 -8.49
CA SER A 139 -3.87 19.71 -8.02
C SER A 139 -5.31 20.22 -7.92
N ARG A 140 -5.50 21.35 -7.22
CA ARG A 140 -6.81 22.05 -7.22
C ARG A 140 -7.20 22.59 -8.61
N ARG A 141 -6.24 22.81 -9.51
CA ARG A 141 -6.52 23.31 -10.86
C ARG A 141 -7.20 22.24 -11.70
N ASP A 142 -6.85 20.98 -11.47
CA ASP A 142 -7.41 19.82 -12.17
C ASP A 142 -8.91 19.65 -11.91
N VAL A 143 -9.40 20.15 -10.76
CA VAL A 143 -10.84 20.15 -10.44
C VAL A 143 -11.66 20.94 -11.47
N TRP A 144 -11.10 22.02 -12.03
CA TRP A 144 -11.78 22.77 -13.10
C TRP A 144 -11.82 21.98 -14.41
N LEU A 145 -10.73 21.29 -14.74
CA LEU A 145 -10.69 20.38 -15.88
C LEU A 145 -11.70 19.23 -15.70
N MET A 146 -11.89 18.73 -14.47
CA MET A 146 -12.92 17.74 -14.15
C MET A 146 -14.34 18.26 -14.41
N LEU A 147 -14.65 19.49 -13.98
CA LEU A 147 -15.96 20.08 -14.24
C LEU A 147 -16.25 20.17 -15.75
N VAL A 148 -15.25 20.57 -16.54
CA VAL A 148 -15.43 20.70 -17.99
C VAL A 148 -15.43 19.35 -18.71
N ALA A 149 -14.52 18.44 -18.35
CA ALA A 149 -14.29 17.18 -19.06
C ALA A 149 -15.17 16.02 -18.59
N VAL A 150 -15.77 16.08 -17.39
CA VAL A 150 -16.64 15.01 -16.85
C VAL A 150 -18.08 15.45 -16.74
N VAL A 151 -18.34 16.62 -16.14
CA VAL A 151 -19.72 17.05 -15.89
C VAL A 151 -20.41 17.45 -17.20
N LEU A 152 -19.71 18.14 -18.11
CA LEU A 152 -20.30 18.52 -19.39
C LEU A 152 -20.62 17.29 -20.27
N PRO A 153 -19.71 16.32 -20.49
CA PRO A 153 -20.05 15.11 -21.23
C PRO A 153 -21.08 14.24 -20.51
N GLY A 154 -21.06 14.17 -19.19
CA GLY A 154 -22.09 13.45 -18.41
C GLY A 154 -23.48 14.06 -18.54
N LEU A 155 -23.59 15.39 -18.54
CA LEU A 155 -24.85 16.10 -18.80
C LEU A 155 -25.31 15.87 -20.23
N VAL A 156 -24.41 15.92 -21.21
CA VAL A 156 -24.71 15.61 -22.61
C VAL A 156 -25.17 14.16 -22.76
N ASP A 157 -24.50 13.20 -22.12
CA ASP A 157 -24.87 11.78 -22.10
C ASP A 157 -26.25 11.56 -21.48
N ALA A 158 -26.56 12.22 -20.36
CA ALA A 158 -27.85 12.11 -19.69
C ALA A 158 -28.99 12.70 -20.54
N VAL A 159 -28.76 13.89 -21.12
CA VAL A 159 -29.71 14.55 -22.03
C VAL A 159 -29.94 13.68 -23.27
N LEU A 160 -28.87 13.15 -23.87
CA LEU A 160 -28.97 12.29 -25.05
C LEU A 160 -29.65 10.96 -24.72
N ALA A 161 -29.34 10.30 -23.61
CA ALA A 161 -29.99 9.06 -23.21
C ALA A 161 -31.49 9.25 -22.98
N ALA A 162 -31.89 10.33 -22.30
CA ALA A 162 -33.29 10.70 -22.12
C ALA A 162 -33.97 11.04 -23.46
N SER A 163 -33.25 11.70 -24.36
CA SER A 163 -33.78 12.11 -25.67
C SER A 163 -33.82 10.98 -26.70
N LEU A 164 -32.98 9.94 -26.58
CA LEU A 164 -32.86 8.81 -27.51
C LEU A 164 -33.72 7.60 -27.13
N ALA A 165 -34.14 7.49 -25.87
CA ALA A 165 -35.06 6.43 -25.44
C ALA A 165 -36.40 6.44 -26.21
N VAL A 166 -36.88 7.63 -26.60
CA VAL A 166 -38.13 7.81 -27.35
C VAL A 166 -37.96 7.52 -28.86
N PRO A 167 -36.92 8.04 -29.56
CA PRO A 167 -36.61 7.68 -30.95
C PRO A 167 -36.25 6.22 -31.18
N MET A 168 -35.59 5.52 -30.24
CA MET A 168 -35.25 4.09 -30.42
C MET A 168 -36.49 3.21 -30.57
N LEU A 169 -37.59 3.58 -29.90
CA LEU A 169 -38.90 2.93 -30.04
C LEU A 169 -39.60 3.26 -31.37
N LEU A 170 -39.30 4.41 -31.97
CA LEU A 170 -40.04 4.95 -33.12
C LEU A 170 -39.30 4.83 -34.47
N MET A 171 -37.96 4.75 -34.49
CA MET A 171 -37.15 4.90 -35.70
C MET A 171 -36.52 3.61 -36.25
N GLY A 172 -36.77 2.46 -35.63
CA GLY A 172 -36.31 1.17 -36.15
C GLY A 172 -34.79 1.11 -36.40
N PRO A 173 -34.31 0.62 -37.56
CA PRO A 173 -32.88 0.46 -37.87
C PRO A 173 -32.03 1.75 -37.77
N LEU A 174 -32.62 2.91 -38.03
CA LEU A 174 -31.92 4.21 -37.90
C LEU A 174 -31.59 4.53 -36.44
N GLY A 175 -32.48 4.20 -35.50
CA GLY A 175 -32.21 4.35 -34.06
C GLY A 175 -31.04 3.48 -33.59
N TRP A 176 -30.90 2.28 -34.14
CA TRP A 176 -29.76 1.40 -33.89
C TRP A 176 -28.45 1.96 -34.42
N LEU A 177 -28.44 2.56 -35.62
CA LEU A 177 -27.24 3.21 -36.18
C LEU A 177 -26.77 4.38 -35.32
N PHE A 178 -27.68 5.25 -34.86
CA PHE A 178 -27.34 6.35 -33.95
C PHE A 178 -26.76 5.85 -32.62
N THR A 179 -27.35 4.79 -32.06
CA THR A 179 -26.86 4.17 -30.83
C THR A 179 -25.46 3.58 -31.02
N ALA A 180 -25.21 2.90 -32.14
CA ALA A 180 -23.90 2.36 -32.47
C ALA A 180 -22.85 3.47 -32.63
N LEU A 181 -23.16 4.56 -33.35
CA LEU A 181 -22.27 5.71 -33.50
C LEU A 181 -21.95 6.36 -32.15
N PHE A 182 -22.92 6.43 -31.24
CA PHE A 182 -22.72 6.95 -29.89
C PHE A 182 -21.87 6.04 -29.01
N MET A 183 -22.04 4.72 -29.11
CA MET A 183 -21.18 3.74 -28.43
C MET A 183 -19.73 3.82 -28.95
N ILE A 184 -19.55 3.93 -30.27
CA ILE A 184 -18.24 4.13 -30.90
C ILE A 184 -17.63 5.47 -30.46
N GLY A 185 -18.43 6.53 -30.41
CA GLY A 185 -18.01 7.83 -29.89
C GLY A 185 -17.46 7.75 -28.48
N GLY A 186 -18.09 6.95 -27.60
CA GLY A 186 -17.59 6.70 -26.23
C GLY A 186 -16.24 5.99 -26.19
N LEU A 187 -16.03 4.99 -27.05
CA LEU A 187 -14.76 4.26 -27.15
C LEU A 187 -13.59 5.14 -27.61
N VAL A 188 -13.86 6.22 -28.35
CA VAL A 188 -12.84 7.16 -28.82
C VAL A 188 -12.69 8.34 -27.87
N LEU A 189 -13.80 8.90 -27.38
CA LEU A 189 -13.81 10.12 -26.58
C LEU A 189 -13.14 9.92 -25.23
N VAL A 190 -13.41 8.80 -24.53
CA VAL A 190 -12.82 8.56 -23.19
C VAL A 190 -11.29 8.47 -23.27
N PRO A 191 -10.68 7.64 -24.15
CA PRO A 191 -9.23 7.64 -24.32
C PRO A 191 -8.67 8.99 -24.82
N ALA A 192 -9.38 9.69 -25.70
CA ALA A 192 -8.93 10.99 -26.20
C ALA A 192 -8.90 12.06 -25.09
N LEU A 193 -9.93 12.12 -24.24
CA LEU A 193 -9.98 13.02 -23.09
C LEU A 193 -8.90 12.66 -22.07
N HIS A 194 -8.72 11.38 -21.76
CA HIS A 194 -7.63 10.91 -20.91
C HIS A 194 -6.30 11.38 -21.48
N PHE A 195 -5.99 11.07 -22.74
CA PHE A 195 -4.74 11.47 -23.38
C PHE A 195 -4.53 12.99 -23.39
N ALA A 196 -5.57 13.78 -23.67
CA ALA A 196 -5.50 15.23 -23.63
C ALA A 196 -5.15 15.74 -22.22
N PHE A 197 -5.75 15.15 -21.18
CA PHE A 197 -5.45 15.47 -19.79
C PHE A 197 -3.99 15.15 -19.44
N ARG A 198 -3.53 13.94 -19.80
CA ARG A 198 -2.15 13.49 -19.60
C ARG A 198 -1.13 14.39 -20.31
N MET A 199 -1.44 14.76 -21.56
CA MET A 199 -0.64 15.69 -22.34
C MET A 199 -0.57 17.06 -21.65
N GLY A 200 -1.70 17.56 -21.13
CA GLY A 200 -1.74 18.78 -20.33
C GLY A 200 -0.81 18.70 -19.11
N GLN A 201 -0.91 17.64 -18.30
CA GLN A 201 -0.02 17.43 -17.15
C GLN A 201 1.45 17.37 -17.54
N TYR A 202 1.76 16.71 -18.66
CA TYR A 202 3.12 16.64 -19.20
C TYR A 202 3.65 18.02 -19.60
N LEU A 203 2.87 18.78 -20.37
CA LEU A 203 3.25 20.14 -20.81
C LEU A 203 3.40 21.12 -19.64
N MET A 204 2.68 20.90 -18.54
CA MET A 204 2.82 21.68 -17.30
C MET A 204 3.99 21.23 -16.42
N GLY A 205 4.69 20.16 -16.77
CA GLY A 205 5.79 19.57 -15.98
C GLY A 205 5.31 18.85 -14.71
N GLU A 206 4.01 18.56 -14.59
CA GLU A 206 3.43 17.84 -13.45
C GLU A 206 3.56 16.32 -13.60
N LEU A 207 3.72 15.84 -14.85
CA LEU A 207 3.90 14.44 -15.18
C LEU A 207 5.35 14.15 -15.57
N ASP A 208 6.10 13.52 -14.65
CA ASP A 208 7.42 12.96 -14.94
C ASP A 208 7.29 11.59 -15.61
N LEU A 209 7.51 11.56 -16.93
CA LEU A 209 7.56 10.33 -17.71
C LEU A 209 8.96 9.70 -17.78
N THR A 210 10.02 10.43 -17.42
CA THR A 210 11.40 9.92 -17.47
C THR A 210 11.66 8.99 -16.29
N GLY A 211 10.99 9.25 -15.16
CA GLY A 211 11.18 8.52 -13.92
C GLY A 211 12.49 8.88 -13.23
N GLU A 212 13.18 9.94 -13.67
CA GLU A 212 14.33 10.53 -12.97
C GLU A 212 13.92 11.12 -11.61
N GLY A 213 12.62 11.33 -11.41
CA GLY A 213 12.00 11.73 -10.16
C GLY A 213 11.72 10.58 -9.17
N ARG A 214 12.13 9.33 -9.39
CA ARG A 214 11.81 8.24 -8.44
C ARG A 214 12.52 8.43 -7.09
N ARG A 215 11.78 8.23 -6.00
CA ARG A 215 12.30 8.29 -4.63
C ARG A 215 12.98 6.97 -4.28
N ASP A 216 14.12 7.05 -3.62
CA ASP A 216 14.78 5.88 -3.05
C ASP A 216 14.14 5.58 -1.68
N TYR A 217 13.14 4.70 -1.70
CA TYR A 217 12.39 4.35 -0.49
C TYR A 217 13.27 3.71 0.59
N LEU A 218 14.39 3.07 0.25
CA LEU A 218 15.29 2.47 1.25
C LEU A 218 16.05 3.56 2.02
N LYS A 219 16.50 4.62 1.34
CA LYS A 219 17.08 5.80 2.03
C LYS A 219 16.07 6.51 2.93
N GLU A 220 14.79 6.55 2.53
CA GLU A 220 13.75 7.13 3.38
C GLU A 220 13.48 6.29 4.62
N VAL A 221 13.53 4.95 4.50
CA VAL A 221 13.51 4.04 5.65
C VAL A 221 14.73 4.29 6.54
N GLU A 222 15.93 4.33 5.98
CA GLU A 222 17.17 4.60 6.72
C GLU A 222 17.09 5.92 7.52
N ALA A 223 16.62 6.99 6.89
CA ALA A 223 16.47 8.29 7.54
C ALA A 223 15.43 8.26 8.68
N ALA A 224 14.32 7.55 8.50
CA ALA A 224 13.32 7.39 9.55
C ALA A 224 13.81 6.53 10.72
N VAL A 225 14.57 5.47 10.43
CA VAL A 225 15.19 4.61 11.44
C VAL A 225 16.21 5.40 12.25
N SER A 226 17.11 6.12 11.57
CA SER A 226 18.12 6.98 12.22
C SER A 226 17.46 8.03 13.10
N TRP A 227 16.40 8.69 12.60
CA TRP A 227 15.63 9.63 13.40
C TRP A 227 14.99 8.97 14.63
N ALA A 228 14.45 7.75 14.50
CA ALA A 228 13.84 7.05 15.63
C ALA A 228 14.87 6.69 16.71
N GLU A 229 16.08 6.28 16.34
CA GLU A 229 17.19 5.99 17.27
C GLU A 229 17.60 7.24 18.04
N GLU A 230 17.83 8.36 17.34
CA GLU A 230 18.20 9.64 17.95
C GLU A 230 17.10 10.20 18.88
N ASN A 231 15.85 9.79 18.67
CA ASN A 231 14.69 10.31 19.38
C ASN A 231 14.02 9.27 20.29
N ALA A 232 14.72 8.20 20.68
CA ALA A 232 14.18 7.13 21.52
C ALA A 232 13.50 7.65 22.79
N SER A 233 14.12 8.63 23.47
CA SER A 233 13.54 9.26 24.67
C SER A 233 12.23 9.99 24.37
N ALA A 234 12.17 10.77 23.29
CA ALA A 234 10.94 11.47 22.88
C ALA A 234 9.84 10.50 22.44
N LEU A 235 10.23 9.36 21.89
CA LEU A 235 9.33 8.25 21.55
C LEU A 235 8.85 7.47 22.78
N LYS A 236 9.46 7.68 23.96
CA LYS A 236 9.27 6.82 25.14
C LYS A 236 9.58 5.35 24.81
N SER A 237 10.69 5.14 24.11
CA SER A 237 11.23 3.82 23.79
C SER A 237 12.49 3.56 24.61
N ASP A 238 12.82 2.29 24.80
CA ASP A 238 14.08 1.83 25.39
C ASP A 238 15.28 1.86 24.41
N GLY A 239 15.07 2.39 23.20
CA GLY A 239 16.09 2.49 22.15
C GLY A 239 16.20 1.25 21.26
N ARG A 240 15.53 0.14 21.59
CA ARG A 240 15.38 -0.99 20.66
C ARG A 240 14.40 -0.62 19.54
N LEU A 241 14.55 -1.27 18.38
CA LEU A 241 13.72 -1.01 17.22
C LEU A 241 13.07 -2.29 16.67
N VAL A 242 11.87 -2.10 16.12
CA VAL A 242 11.15 -3.06 15.29
C VAL A 242 10.89 -2.40 13.94
N LEU A 243 11.23 -3.11 12.86
CA LEU A 243 10.84 -2.69 11.52
C LEU A 243 9.47 -3.30 11.20
N CYS A 244 8.54 -2.50 10.70
CA CYS A 244 7.22 -2.97 10.31
C CYS A 244 6.89 -2.48 8.91
N GLY A 245 6.14 -3.25 8.13
CA GLY A 245 5.64 -2.80 6.83
C GLY A 245 4.32 -3.43 6.48
N TYR A 246 3.41 -2.65 5.90
CA TYR A 246 2.12 -3.15 5.39
C TYR A 246 2.09 -3.14 3.85
N SER A 247 1.58 -4.19 3.19
CA SER A 247 1.39 -4.20 1.72
C SER A 247 2.68 -3.88 0.95
N SER A 248 2.67 -2.87 0.07
CA SER A 248 3.89 -2.35 -0.57
C SER A 248 4.93 -1.79 0.40
N GLY A 249 4.53 -1.38 1.60
CA GLY A 249 5.46 -1.06 2.68
C GLY A 249 6.08 -2.31 3.31
N GLY A 250 5.36 -3.43 3.33
CA GLY A 250 5.90 -4.75 3.69
C GLY A 250 6.98 -5.22 2.72
N HIS A 251 6.80 -4.93 1.42
CA HIS A 251 7.84 -5.12 0.41
C HIS A 251 9.13 -4.35 0.72
N VAL A 252 9.01 -3.04 0.96
CA VAL A 252 10.14 -2.15 1.25
C VAL A 252 10.82 -2.54 2.57
N ALA A 253 10.03 -2.80 3.62
CA ALA A 253 10.52 -3.24 4.92
C ALA A 253 11.26 -4.58 4.80
N ALA A 254 10.78 -5.52 3.99
CA ALA A 254 11.45 -6.79 3.76
C ALA A 254 12.82 -6.60 3.08
N LEU A 255 12.92 -5.79 2.03
CA LEU A 255 14.20 -5.49 1.38
C LEU A 255 15.19 -4.84 2.36
N TYR A 256 14.75 -3.80 3.07
CA TYR A 256 15.60 -3.11 4.04
C TYR A 256 16.04 -4.01 5.20
N GLY A 257 15.14 -4.87 5.70
CA GLY A 257 15.47 -5.87 6.72
C GLY A 257 16.48 -6.92 6.23
N LEU A 258 16.41 -7.34 4.97
CA LEU A 258 17.38 -8.30 4.39
C LEU A 258 18.80 -7.69 4.29
N GLU A 259 18.91 -6.38 4.12
CA GLU A 259 20.20 -5.67 4.09
C GLU A 259 20.78 -5.45 5.49
N THR A 260 19.91 -5.19 6.48
CA THR A 260 20.30 -4.73 7.82
C THR A 260 20.31 -5.81 8.90
N CYS A 261 19.52 -6.88 8.77
CA CYS A 261 19.46 -8.00 9.71
C CYS A 261 20.43 -9.13 9.33
N VAL A 262 21.60 -8.78 8.80
CA VAL A 262 22.64 -9.75 8.42
C VAL A 262 23.46 -10.15 9.65
N ALA A 263 23.75 -11.44 9.80
CA ALA A 263 24.60 -11.93 10.88
C ALA A 263 26.00 -11.30 10.82
N ALA A 264 26.48 -10.80 11.96
CA ALA A 264 27.83 -10.26 12.07
C ALA A 264 28.86 -11.35 11.78
N LYS A 265 29.87 -11.05 10.94
CA LYS A 265 30.98 -11.98 10.67
C LYS A 265 31.70 -12.44 11.94
N ASP A 266 31.75 -11.59 12.96
CA ASP A 266 32.52 -11.82 14.18
C ASP A 266 31.63 -12.05 15.41
N GLY A 267 30.31 -12.26 15.21
CA GLY A 267 29.33 -12.49 16.29
C GLY A 267 29.07 -11.30 17.22
N ARG A 268 29.67 -10.12 16.97
CA ARG A 268 29.61 -8.96 17.87
C ARG A 268 28.63 -7.86 17.47
N ALA A 269 28.25 -7.75 16.19
CA ALA A 269 27.25 -6.75 15.79
C ALA A 269 25.85 -7.36 15.96
N ARG A 270 25.08 -6.82 16.89
CA ARG A 270 23.66 -7.15 17.07
C ARG A 270 22.89 -6.56 15.89
N SER A 271 21.92 -7.30 15.34
CA SER A 271 20.95 -6.75 14.39
C SER A 271 20.40 -5.42 14.91
N ARG A 272 20.24 -4.46 14.00
CA ARG A 272 19.61 -3.16 14.28
C ARG A 272 18.17 -3.32 14.77
N PHE A 273 17.51 -4.40 14.33
CA PHE A 273 16.13 -4.72 14.69
C PHE A 273 16.05 -5.98 15.54
N GLU A 274 15.21 -5.93 16.57
CA GLU A 274 14.82 -7.12 17.34
C GLU A 274 13.79 -7.96 16.56
N ALA A 275 12.94 -7.29 15.76
CA ALA A 275 11.99 -7.96 14.90
C ALA A 275 11.71 -7.18 13.61
N VAL A 276 11.32 -7.92 12.58
CA VAL A 276 10.76 -7.41 11.33
C VAL A 276 9.34 -7.96 11.18
N VAL A 277 8.33 -7.09 11.13
CA VAL A 277 6.91 -7.45 11.04
C VAL A 277 6.35 -7.04 9.68
N LEU A 278 5.93 -8.03 8.89
CA LEU A 278 5.50 -7.86 7.51
C LEU A 278 4.03 -8.22 7.41
N VAL A 279 3.19 -7.19 7.28
CA VAL A 279 1.73 -7.30 7.25
C VAL A 279 1.25 -7.30 5.80
N SER A 280 0.81 -8.45 5.31
CA SER A 280 0.35 -8.67 3.94
C SER A 280 1.32 -8.08 2.91
N GLY A 281 2.63 -8.34 3.05
CA GLY A 281 3.66 -7.75 2.20
C GLY A 281 3.69 -8.33 0.78
N ILE A 282 4.17 -7.54 -0.18
CA ILE A 282 4.46 -8.00 -1.55
C ILE A 282 5.91 -8.51 -1.58
N TYR A 283 6.14 -9.77 -1.94
CA TYR A 283 7.48 -10.38 -1.83
C TYR A 283 8.08 -10.83 -3.16
N ASP A 284 7.27 -10.99 -4.22
CA ASP A 284 7.76 -11.41 -5.52
C ASP A 284 7.23 -10.50 -6.63
N LEU A 285 8.16 -9.96 -7.41
CA LEU A 285 7.90 -9.12 -8.58
C LEU A 285 8.34 -9.82 -9.87
N ARG A 286 8.83 -11.07 -9.79
CA ARG A 286 9.23 -11.83 -10.98
C ARG A 286 7.98 -12.23 -11.77
N THR A 287 8.11 -12.20 -13.09
CA THR A 287 7.02 -12.44 -14.04
C THR A 287 7.34 -13.54 -15.05
N LYS A 288 8.43 -14.29 -14.82
CA LYS A 288 8.81 -15.44 -15.63
C LYS A 288 7.99 -16.67 -15.22
N TRP A 289 6.70 -16.59 -15.50
CA TRP A 289 5.75 -17.67 -15.21
C TRP A 289 5.63 -18.61 -16.41
N GLU A 290 5.55 -19.90 -16.15
CA GLU A 290 5.42 -20.94 -17.20
C GLU A 290 3.97 -21.33 -17.47
N ASP A 291 3.06 -20.98 -16.55
CA ASP A 291 1.64 -21.29 -16.61
C ASP A 291 0.81 -20.14 -17.20
N MET A 292 -0.52 -20.19 -17.00
CA MET A 292 -1.48 -19.18 -17.47
C MET A 292 -1.17 -17.77 -16.98
N ARG A 293 -0.41 -17.58 -15.89
CA ARG A 293 -0.01 -16.25 -15.42
C ARG A 293 0.84 -15.52 -16.45
N ARG A 294 1.55 -16.22 -17.34
CA ARG A 294 2.40 -15.60 -18.38
C ARG A 294 1.66 -14.57 -19.25
N PHE A 295 0.34 -14.70 -19.39
CA PHE A 295 -0.49 -13.74 -20.11
C PHE A 295 -0.63 -12.39 -19.38
N LEU A 296 -0.45 -12.36 -18.06
CA LEU A 296 -0.41 -11.14 -17.24
C LEU A 296 0.98 -10.52 -17.16
N ALA A 297 2.04 -11.24 -17.56
CA ALA A 297 3.42 -10.77 -17.42
C ALA A 297 3.68 -9.41 -18.10
N PRO A 298 3.18 -9.12 -19.33
CA PRO A 298 3.38 -7.80 -19.95
C PRO A 298 2.77 -6.65 -19.13
N ALA A 299 1.56 -6.85 -18.61
CA ALA A 299 0.87 -5.87 -17.77
C ALA A 299 1.64 -5.64 -16.46
N MET A 300 2.03 -6.71 -15.77
CA MET A 300 2.79 -6.61 -14.51
C MET A 300 4.18 -6.00 -14.71
N ASN A 301 4.86 -6.32 -15.80
CA ASN A 301 6.15 -5.72 -16.17
C ASN A 301 6.03 -4.20 -16.37
N LEU A 302 4.95 -3.73 -17.00
CA LEU A 302 4.67 -2.31 -17.16
C LEU A 302 4.46 -1.64 -15.80
N ILE A 303 3.63 -2.24 -14.94
CA ILE A 303 3.36 -1.73 -13.59
C ILE A 303 4.66 -1.62 -12.78
N PHE A 304 5.47 -2.67 -12.73
CA PHE A 304 6.73 -2.68 -11.96
C PHE A 304 7.80 -1.75 -12.54
N LYS A 305 7.90 -1.66 -13.87
CA LYS A 305 8.75 -0.68 -14.54
C LYS A 305 8.38 0.73 -14.13
N ASP A 306 7.10 1.06 -14.18
CA ASP A 306 6.65 2.42 -13.96
C ASP A 306 6.79 2.80 -12.48
N ILE A 307 6.31 1.93 -11.58
CA ILE A 307 6.31 2.18 -10.14
C ILE A 307 7.73 2.13 -9.55
N LEU A 308 8.46 1.06 -9.82
CA LEU A 308 9.72 0.74 -9.14
C LEU A 308 10.96 0.94 -10.03
N GLY A 309 10.78 1.21 -11.32
CA GLY A 309 11.91 1.22 -12.26
C GLY A 309 12.43 -0.17 -12.64
N ALA A 310 11.69 -1.22 -12.29
CA ALA A 310 12.11 -2.60 -12.49
C ALA A 310 11.76 -3.11 -13.91
N ASP A 311 12.40 -2.52 -14.91
CA ASP A 311 12.16 -2.77 -16.33
C ASP A 311 12.72 -4.10 -16.86
N THR A 312 13.79 -4.61 -16.24
CA THR A 312 14.40 -5.91 -16.60
C THR A 312 14.06 -7.01 -15.60
N GLU A 313 14.17 -8.28 -16.02
CA GLU A 313 13.99 -9.42 -15.12
C GLU A 313 14.98 -9.38 -13.95
N ALA A 314 16.24 -9.03 -14.22
CA ALA A 314 17.28 -8.88 -13.20
C ALA A 314 16.93 -7.79 -12.18
N ARG A 315 16.41 -6.64 -12.63
CA ARG A 315 15.96 -5.56 -11.73
C ARG A 315 14.73 -5.96 -10.93
N ARG A 316 13.78 -6.69 -11.52
CA ARG A 316 12.63 -7.23 -10.78
C ARG A 316 13.06 -8.25 -9.73
N ALA A 317 13.99 -9.14 -10.06
CA ALA A 317 14.55 -10.09 -9.09
C ALA A 317 15.29 -9.37 -7.96
N ALA A 318 16.13 -8.37 -8.26
CA ALA A 318 16.80 -7.56 -7.24
C ALA A 318 15.81 -6.77 -6.35
N ALA A 319 14.67 -6.38 -6.92
CA ALA A 319 13.59 -5.73 -6.17
C ALA A 319 12.61 -6.73 -5.54
N SER A 320 12.80 -8.05 -5.63
CA SER A 320 11.86 -9.04 -5.07
C SER A 320 12.44 -9.63 -3.78
N PRO A 321 11.89 -9.34 -2.58
CA PRO A 321 12.34 -9.93 -1.32
C PRO A 321 12.53 -11.46 -1.39
N ALA A 322 11.60 -12.18 -2.03
CA ALA A 322 11.67 -13.62 -2.23
C ALA A 322 12.91 -14.05 -3.05
N ALA A 323 13.22 -13.34 -4.13
CA ALA A 323 14.39 -13.65 -4.95
C ALA A 323 15.70 -13.23 -4.27
N VAL A 324 15.71 -12.08 -3.58
CA VAL A 324 16.86 -11.61 -2.82
C VAL A 324 17.21 -12.59 -1.72
N VAL A 325 16.25 -13.03 -0.90
CA VAL A 325 16.56 -13.97 0.20
C VAL A 325 17.05 -15.34 -0.30
N GLN A 326 16.55 -15.78 -1.46
CA GLN A 326 16.94 -17.05 -2.09
C GLN A 326 18.29 -16.94 -2.83
N SER A 327 18.80 -15.74 -3.06
CA SER A 327 20.06 -15.51 -3.75
C SER A 327 21.23 -16.17 -3.00
N PRO A 328 22.18 -16.80 -3.72
CA PRO A 328 23.44 -17.25 -3.14
C PRO A 328 24.27 -16.11 -2.53
N GLN A 329 24.10 -14.89 -3.04
CA GLN A 329 24.80 -13.69 -2.56
C GLN A 329 24.22 -13.18 -1.23
N GLN A 330 22.98 -13.53 -0.89
CA GLN A 330 22.38 -13.16 0.39
C GLN A 330 23.11 -13.88 1.53
N LYS A 331 23.60 -13.09 2.49
CA LYS A 331 24.30 -13.58 3.67
C LYS A 331 23.34 -14.24 4.65
N ALA A 332 23.89 -14.98 5.62
CA ALA A 332 23.11 -15.48 6.75
C ALA A 332 22.47 -14.31 7.51
N LEU A 333 21.24 -14.51 7.96
CA LEU A 333 20.49 -13.54 8.74
C LEU A 333 20.76 -13.74 10.23
N ASP A 334 20.66 -12.66 11.00
CA ASP A 334 20.86 -12.69 12.46
C ASP A 334 19.74 -13.51 13.12
N SER A 335 20.13 -14.56 13.85
CA SER A 335 19.20 -15.41 14.59
C SER A 335 18.52 -14.71 15.76
N ASN A 336 18.96 -13.50 16.14
CA ASN A 336 18.33 -12.68 17.16
C ASN A 336 17.22 -11.76 16.60
N CYS A 337 17.08 -11.67 15.27
CA CYS A 337 16.04 -10.87 14.64
C CYS A 337 14.86 -11.75 14.23
N THR A 338 13.71 -11.63 14.90
CA THR A 338 12.52 -12.43 14.57
C THR A 338 11.72 -11.83 13.42
N TRP A 339 11.43 -12.64 12.40
CA TRP A 339 10.62 -12.24 11.25
C TRP A 339 9.19 -12.72 11.43
N TRP A 340 8.24 -11.79 11.51
CA TRP A 340 6.81 -12.07 11.55
C TRP A 340 6.20 -11.80 10.19
N ILE A 341 5.59 -12.81 9.56
CA ILE A 341 4.85 -12.69 8.32
C ILE A 341 3.37 -12.88 8.64
N LEU A 342 2.62 -11.78 8.62
CA LEU A 342 1.19 -11.74 8.91
C LEU A 342 0.43 -11.61 7.61
N ASN A 343 -0.37 -12.59 7.23
CA ASN A 343 -1.19 -12.50 6.02
C ASN A 343 -2.67 -12.34 6.37
N ALA A 344 -3.46 -11.77 5.49
CA ALA A 344 -4.90 -11.90 5.59
C ALA A 344 -5.33 -13.35 5.29
N ARG A 345 -6.51 -13.76 5.76
CA ARG A 345 -7.08 -15.07 5.39
C ARG A 345 -7.34 -15.17 3.88
N THR A 346 -7.74 -14.05 3.26
CA THR A 346 -7.92 -13.91 1.81
C THR A 346 -7.30 -12.59 1.33
N GLU A 347 -6.18 -12.65 0.62
CA GLU A 347 -5.54 -11.44 0.10
C GLU A 347 -6.33 -10.86 -1.09
N LEU A 348 -6.27 -9.53 -1.30
CA LEU A 348 -6.90 -8.84 -2.45
C LEU A 348 -8.31 -9.35 -2.87
N LEU A 349 -9.24 -9.42 -1.90
CA LEU A 349 -10.63 -9.87 -2.12
C LEU A 349 -10.77 -11.35 -2.50
N GLY A 350 -9.77 -12.19 -2.21
CA GLY A 350 -9.83 -13.63 -2.46
C GLY A 350 -9.58 -14.00 -3.92
N LEU A 351 -8.74 -13.24 -4.63
CA LEU A 351 -8.36 -13.49 -6.02
C LEU A 351 -7.06 -14.33 -6.06
N PRO A 352 -7.12 -15.68 -6.05
CA PRO A 352 -5.97 -16.53 -5.73
C PRO A 352 -4.76 -16.28 -6.64
N LEU A 353 -5.04 -15.97 -7.91
CA LEU A 353 -4.02 -15.64 -8.90
C LEU A 353 -3.15 -14.42 -8.49
N LEU A 354 -3.76 -13.37 -7.94
CA LEU A 354 -3.03 -12.18 -7.49
C LEU A 354 -2.36 -12.42 -6.13
N GLU A 355 -3.00 -13.23 -5.27
CA GLU A 355 -2.40 -13.65 -4.00
C GLU A 355 -1.06 -14.36 -4.22
N ASP A 356 -1.07 -15.37 -5.09
CA ASP A 356 0.10 -16.17 -5.43
C ASP A 356 1.20 -15.35 -6.12
N ILE A 357 0.81 -14.41 -6.98
CA ILE A 357 1.75 -13.56 -7.73
C ILE A 357 2.48 -12.58 -6.80
N LEU A 358 1.74 -11.83 -5.99
CA LEU A 358 2.30 -10.70 -5.26
C LEU A 358 2.79 -11.10 -3.87
N PHE A 359 2.01 -11.90 -3.15
CA PHE A 359 2.21 -12.10 -1.71
C PHE A 359 3.04 -13.32 -1.39
N ALA A 360 3.30 -14.24 -2.34
CA ALA A 360 4.24 -15.38 -2.36
C ALA A 360 4.95 -15.76 -1.04
N SER A 361 4.21 -15.83 0.06
CA SER A 361 4.79 -15.63 1.40
C SER A 361 5.48 -16.89 1.91
N ALA A 362 5.03 -18.06 1.43
CA ALA A 362 5.65 -19.34 1.73
C ALA A 362 7.09 -19.39 1.20
N GLY A 363 7.31 -19.11 -0.09
CA GLY A 363 8.65 -19.15 -0.68
C GLY A 363 9.62 -18.13 -0.08
N PHE A 364 9.10 -16.97 0.33
CA PHE A 364 9.89 -15.98 1.08
C PHE A 364 10.23 -16.45 2.50
N ALA A 365 9.26 -16.99 3.24
CA ALA A 365 9.46 -17.54 4.58
C ALA A 365 10.48 -18.68 4.59
N ASP A 366 10.39 -19.60 3.61
CA ASP A 366 11.33 -20.71 3.49
C ASP A 366 12.75 -20.21 3.17
N GLY A 367 12.87 -19.18 2.33
CA GLY A 367 14.13 -18.50 2.08
C GLY A 367 14.73 -17.87 3.34
N LEU A 368 13.93 -17.17 4.15
CA LEU A 368 14.37 -16.60 5.42
C LEU A 368 14.89 -17.69 6.37
N LYS A 369 14.13 -18.79 6.53
CA LYS A 369 14.54 -19.94 7.36
C LYS A 369 15.84 -20.57 6.85
N ALA A 370 15.98 -20.74 5.53
CA ALA A 370 17.20 -21.26 4.92
C ALA A 370 18.43 -20.35 5.15
N LYS A 371 18.21 -19.05 5.41
CA LYS A 371 19.25 -18.09 5.81
C LYS A 371 19.45 -17.98 7.32
N GLY A 372 18.79 -18.82 8.13
CA GLY A 372 18.97 -18.92 9.58
C GLY A 372 18.11 -17.97 10.40
N ALA A 373 17.17 -17.24 9.78
CA ALA A 373 16.27 -16.36 10.52
C ALA A 373 15.17 -17.15 11.28
N PRO A 374 14.82 -16.77 12.52
CA PRO A 374 13.61 -17.25 13.16
C PRO A 374 12.40 -16.59 12.50
N VAL A 375 11.53 -17.42 11.91
CA VAL A 375 10.35 -16.97 11.17
C VAL A 375 9.08 -17.46 11.83
N ARG A 376 8.17 -16.53 12.12
CA ARG A 376 6.81 -16.77 12.60
C ARG A 376 5.82 -16.36 11.53
N ARG A 377 4.79 -17.17 11.35
CA ARG A 377 3.71 -16.90 10.39
C ARG A 377 2.41 -16.85 11.16
N ALA A 378 1.59 -15.87 10.84
CA ALA A 378 0.28 -15.74 11.43
C ALA A 378 -0.70 -15.25 10.36
N GLN A 379 -1.99 -15.48 10.59
CA GLN A 379 -3.03 -14.83 9.82
C GLN A 379 -3.58 -13.64 10.61
N CYS A 380 -4.18 -12.64 9.96
CA CYS A 380 -4.90 -11.59 10.67
C CYS A 380 -6.02 -11.01 9.80
N GLY A 381 -7.23 -10.99 10.35
CA GLY A 381 -8.42 -10.46 9.68
C GLY A 381 -8.86 -11.23 8.43
N HIS A 382 -9.96 -10.77 7.83
CA HIS A 382 -10.61 -11.50 6.76
C HIS A 382 -9.95 -11.29 5.39
N ASN A 383 -9.61 -10.04 5.06
CA ASN A 383 -8.95 -9.70 3.81
C ASN A 383 -7.93 -8.56 3.94
N HIS A 384 -7.16 -8.31 2.88
CA HIS A 384 -6.10 -7.30 2.82
C HIS A 384 -6.47 -5.94 3.45
N TRP A 385 -7.70 -5.46 3.21
CA TRP A 385 -8.17 -4.17 3.72
C TRP A 385 -8.86 -4.28 5.08
N LEU A 386 -9.44 -5.44 5.40
CA LEU A 386 -10.11 -5.67 6.68
C LEU A 386 -9.14 -6.14 7.77
N LEU A 387 -7.87 -6.41 7.44
CA LEU A 387 -6.87 -6.82 8.43
C LEU A 387 -6.66 -5.78 9.52
N ILE A 388 -6.90 -4.51 9.23
CA ILE A 388 -6.80 -3.43 10.21
C ILE A 388 -7.74 -3.61 11.41
N PHE A 389 -8.82 -4.37 11.25
CA PHE A 389 -9.72 -4.69 12.35
C PHE A 389 -9.18 -5.80 13.26
N GLY A 390 -8.36 -6.71 12.74
CA GLY A 390 -7.67 -7.74 13.53
C GLY A 390 -6.32 -7.26 14.08
N PHE A 391 -5.69 -6.27 13.45
CA PHE A 391 -4.37 -5.79 13.81
C PHE A 391 -4.22 -5.33 15.28
N PRO A 392 -5.21 -4.69 15.94
CA PRO A 392 -5.10 -4.35 17.36
C PRO A 392 -4.88 -5.57 18.26
N ALA A 393 -5.53 -6.71 17.97
CA ALA A 393 -5.34 -7.93 18.74
C ALA A 393 -3.91 -8.47 18.58
N PHE A 394 -3.40 -8.50 17.35
CA PHE A 394 -2.00 -8.80 17.08
C PHE A 394 -1.05 -7.84 17.81
N ALA A 395 -1.28 -6.52 17.73
CA ALA A 395 -0.43 -5.52 18.37
C ALA A 395 -0.39 -5.68 19.90
N ALA A 396 -1.50 -6.08 20.51
CA ALA A 396 -1.56 -6.40 21.93
C ALA A 396 -0.65 -7.58 22.27
N SER A 397 -0.83 -8.72 21.59
CA SER A 397 -0.07 -9.95 21.84
C SER A 397 1.42 -9.78 21.51
N PHE A 398 1.74 -9.19 20.35
CA PHE A 398 3.12 -8.86 19.95
C PHE A 398 3.80 -7.95 20.97
N SER A 399 3.08 -6.96 21.51
CA SER A 399 3.65 -6.11 22.54
C SER A 399 3.92 -6.84 23.86
N ALA A 400 3.16 -7.90 24.16
CA ALA A 400 3.41 -8.76 25.30
C ALA A 400 4.65 -9.65 25.08
N THR A 401 4.85 -10.19 23.86
CA THR A 401 6.02 -11.05 23.57
C THR A 401 7.36 -10.31 23.72
N LEU A 402 7.39 -9.01 23.40
CA LEU A 402 8.58 -8.16 23.54
C LEU A 402 9.03 -7.93 25.00
N LYS A 403 8.24 -8.36 25.99
CA LYS A 403 8.60 -8.31 27.42
C LYS A 403 9.35 -9.54 27.94
N GLY A 404 9.48 -10.61 27.15
CA GLY A 404 10.23 -11.82 27.50
C GLY A 404 9.39 -13.10 27.58
N THR A 405 9.83 -14.10 26.82
CA THR A 405 9.62 -15.57 26.81
C THR A 405 8.26 -16.23 27.04
N GLU A 406 7.30 -15.70 27.82
CA GLU A 406 6.05 -16.42 28.10
C GLU A 406 4.88 -16.10 27.15
N GLY A 407 4.96 -15.02 26.36
CA GLY A 407 3.88 -14.61 25.45
C GLY A 407 3.91 -15.26 24.05
N GLU A 408 4.89 -16.11 23.77
CA GLU A 408 5.21 -16.52 22.41
C GLU A 408 4.13 -17.41 21.75
N GLU A 409 3.56 -18.36 22.49
CA GLU A 409 2.46 -19.22 21.99
C GLU A 409 1.13 -18.47 21.86
N GLU A 410 0.90 -17.46 22.70
CA GLU A 410 -0.38 -16.74 22.74
C GLU A 410 -0.51 -15.76 21.55
N ALA A 411 0.60 -15.17 21.12
CA ALA A 411 0.61 -14.31 19.93
C ALA A 411 0.31 -15.06 18.62
N GLU A 412 0.66 -16.34 18.54
CA GLU A 412 0.32 -17.19 17.39
C GLU A 412 -1.19 -17.52 17.38
N LYS A 413 -1.77 -17.84 18.54
CA LYS A 413 -3.20 -18.17 18.69
C LYS A 413 -4.14 -16.99 18.43
N VAL A 414 -3.77 -15.76 18.83
CA VAL A 414 -4.62 -14.57 18.67
C VAL A 414 -4.71 -14.10 17.20
N ALA A 415 -3.80 -14.57 16.36
CA ALA A 415 -3.82 -14.31 14.93
C ALA A 415 -4.82 -15.21 14.16
N GLU A 416 -5.08 -16.42 14.65
CA GLU A 416 -6.07 -17.34 14.10
C GLU A 416 -7.50 -16.86 14.36
#